data_AF-A0A9P1AZS9-F1
#
_entry.id   AF-A0A9P1AZS9-F1
#
_cell.length_a   1.000
_cell.length_b   1.000
_cell.length_c   1.000
_cell.angle_alpha   90.00
_cell.angle_beta   90.00
_cell.angle_gamma   90.00
#
_symmetry.space_group_name_H-M   'P 1'
#
loop_
_entity.id
_entity.type
_entity.pdbx_description
1 polymer ?
#
loop_
_entity_poly.entity_id
_entity_poly.type
_entity_poly.pdbx_seq_one_letter_code
_entity_poly.pdbx_strand_id
1 'polypeptide(L)'
;MNLWASLFVLPIYFFVPSNPCAATSSSTSPTTTTTTTTTTTDASVTTTTTVTTTTTVASACTTCTTSLITIVTGNDGDETPISALTTDTSGCLVLTYTCARTPVVSTDVVLITYYSDSETPNDVGTESGTGSTTASLTCVDGHWENAGIEINDIESFCIAVKTAETCVATTGGSTTTVTTTTTTTTTTTTAADCQSCLLSATTIISISAGTKAFTSDTIDTSETCAIRTSVCDGNSADSGVMISYNEDADGVDTGTGTVTSVLICNSAGQWTKDGVVITEIECQST
;
A
#
# COMPACT_ATOMS: atom_id res chain seq x y z
N MET A 1 19.95 -53.00 21.50
CA MET A 1 19.21 -51.79 21.91
C MET A 1 18.99 -50.97 20.64
N ASN A 2 17.81 -51.08 20.03
CA ASN A 2 17.48 -50.41 18.78
C ASN A 2 16.81 -49.07 19.12
N LEU A 3 17.52 -47.96 18.92
CA LEU A 3 16.94 -46.63 19.00
C LEU A 3 16.26 -46.31 17.66
N TRP A 4 14.94 -46.25 17.66
CA TRP A 4 14.17 -45.66 16.58
C TRP A 4 14.14 -44.14 16.77
N ALA A 5 14.76 -43.40 15.87
CA ALA A 5 14.65 -41.95 15.80
C ALA A 5 13.35 -41.60 15.06
N SER A 6 12.33 -41.18 15.80
CA SER A 6 11.14 -40.54 15.23
C SER A 6 11.52 -39.14 14.75
N LEU A 7 11.64 -38.99 13.44
CA LEU A 7 11.78 -37.71 12.76
C LEU A 7 10.43 -36.98 12.84
N PHE A 8 10.29 -36.04 13.77
CA PHE A 8 9.15 -35.13 13.83
C PHE A 8 9.32 -34.06 12.74
N VAL A 9 8.51 -34.14 11.69
CA VAL A 9 8.36 -33.05 10.71
C VAL A 9 7.44 -32.01 11.35
N LEU A 10 8.00 -30.90 11.81
CA LEU A 10 7.25 -29.74 12.27
C LEU A 10 6.75 -28.97 11.04
N PRO A 11 5.44 -28.65 10.93
CA PRO A 11 4.95 -27.74 9.90
C PRO A 11 5.53 -26.34 10.20
N ILE A 12 6.40 -25.86 9.31
CA ILE A 12 6.91 -24.48 9.35
C ILE A 12 5.76 -23.58 8.87
N TYR A 13 5.11 -22.90 9.82
CA TYR A 13 4.18 -21.81 9.50
C TYR A 13 5.00 -20.58 9.17
N PHE A 14 5.02 -20.19 7.89
CA PHE A 14 5.54 -18.89 7.47
C PHE A 14 4.50 -17.82 7.82
N PHE A 15 4.82 -16.97 8.78
CA PHE A 15 4.13 -15.70 8.97
C PHE A 15 4.75 -14.70 8.00
N VAL A 16 4.02 -14.36 6.94
CA VAL A 16 4.38 -13.26 6.04
C VAL A 16 3.80 -11.97 6.64
N PRO A 17 4.62 -11.04 7.19
CA PRO A 17 4.13 -9.73 7.57
C PRO A 17 3.76 -8.98 6.28
N SER A 18 2.47 -8.96 5.96
CA SER A 18 1.94 -8.20 4.82
C SER A 18 1.95 -6.72 5.19
N ASN A 19 2.70 -5.91 4.44
CA ASN A 19 2.76 -4.45 4.53
C ASN A 19 1.64 -3.86 3.65
N PRO A 20 0.53 -3.32 4.19
CA PRO A 20 -0.54 -2.77 3.38
C PRO A 20 -0.23 -1.31 3.02
N CYS A 21 0.70 -1.10 2.10
CA CYS A 21 0.89 0.21 1.47
C CYS A 21 0.78 0.07 -0.04
N ALA A 22 -0.46 0.11 -0.54
CA ALA A 22 -0.72 0.32 -1.96
C ALA A 22 -0.21 1.71 -2.35
N ALA A 23 0.79 1.76 -3.23
CA ALA A 23 1.09 2.96 -3.98
C ALA A 23 0.04 3.11 -5.08
N THR A 24 -0.95 3.97 -4.89
CA THR A 24 -1.76 4.43 -6.03
C THR A 24 -0.86 5.18 -7.00
N SER A 25 -0.45 4.52 -8.07
CA SER A 25 0.18 5.14 -9.22
C SER A 25 -0.88 6.00 -9.92
N SER A 26 -0.74 7.32 -9.81
CA SER A 26 -1.50 8.24 -10.64
C SER A 26 -1.02 8.11 -12.08
N SER A 27 -1.79 7.39 -12.90
CA SER A 27 -1.67 7.41 -14.35
C SER A 27 -1.92 8.83 -14.86
N THR A 28 -0.86 9.46 -15.37
CA THR A 28 -0.98 10.63 -16.24
C THR A 28 -0.72 10.21 -17.68
N SER A 29 -1.75 10.18 -18.51
CA SER A 29 -1.75 10.85 -19.82
C SER A 29 -3.17 10.92 -20.37
N PRO A 30 -3.60 12.06 -20.96
CA PRO A 30 -3.33 12.20 -22.38
C PRO A 30 -2.86 13.58 -22.85
N THR A 31 -2.22 13.54 -24.01
CA THR A 31 -1.71 14.63 -24.83
C THR A 31 -2.78 15.67 -25.18
N THR A 32 -2.46 16.95 -24.97
CA THR A 32 -3.28 18.10 -25.37
C THR A 32 -2.93 18.55 -26.79
N THR A 33 -3.91 18.63 -27.70
CA THR A 33 -3.74 19.33 -28.98
C THR A 33 -3.82 20.84 -28.73
N THR A 34 -2.68 21.53 -28.75
CA THR A 34 -2.64 23.00 -28.69
C THR A 34 -2.50 23.58 -30.09
N THR A 35 -3.58 24.15 -30.63
CA THR A 35 -3.50 24.98 -31.84
C THR A 35 -3.16 26.41 -31.42
N THR A 36 -1.92 26.83 -31.64
CA THR A 36 -1.53 28.24 -31.44
C THR A 36 -1.57 28.94 -32.80
N THR A 37 -2.50 29.88 -32.97
CA THR A 37 -2.54 30.76 -34.14
C THR A 37 -1.90 32.10 -33.76
N THR A 38 -0.70 32.36 -34.27
CA THR A 38 -0.05 33.67 -34.10
C THR A 38 -0.32 34.52 -35.33
N THR A 39 -1.13 35.57 -35.17
CA THR A 39 -1.35 36.58 -36.23
C THR A 39 -0.49 37.79 -35.92
N THR A 40 0.46 38.10 -36.80
CA THR A 40 1.24 39.35 -36.71
C THR A 40 0.77 40.27 -37.82
N THR A 41 0.29 41.46 -37.47
CA THR A 41 -0.19 42.47 -38.43
C THR A 41 0.81 43.61 -38.45
N ASP A 42 1.51 43.77 -39.56
CA ASP A 42 2.31 44.96 -39.87
C ASP A 42 1.68 45.69 -41.07
N ALA A 43 1.83 47.00 -41.14
CA ALA A 43 0.94 47.94 -41.83
C ALA A 43 0.89 47.85 -43.38
N SER A 44 1.35 46.77 -44.02
CA SER A 44 1.05 46.53 -45.44
C SER A 44 0.94 45.07 -45.91
N VAL A 45 1.16 44.05 -45.07
CA VAL A 45 1.03 42.63 -45.48
C VAL A 45 0.61 41.76 -44.31
N THR A 46 -0.48 40.98 -44.51
CA THR A 46 -0.88 39.91 -43.58
C THR A 46 -0.27 38.60 -44.03
N THR A 47 0.55 37.95 -43.20
CA THR A 47 1.09 36.60 -43.45
C THR A 47 0.54 35.66 -42.39
N THR A 48 -0.20 34.63 -42.82
CA THR A 48 -0.75 33.60 -41.96
C THR A 48 0.10 32.34 -42.11
N THR A 49 0.81 31.95 -41.04
CA THR A 49 1.58 30.70 -41.01
C THR A 49 0.81 29.67 -40.18
N THR A 50 0.26 28.66 -40.83
CA THR A 50 -0.37 27.51 -40.17
C THR A 50 0.69 26.43 -39.99
N VAL A 51 1.12 26.19 -38.74
CA VAL A 51 2.00 25.06 -38.41
C VAL A 51 1.12 23.90 -37.96
N THR A 52 1.04 22.86 -38.79
CA THR A 52 0.40 21.59 -38.43
C THR A 52 1.48 20.64 -37.93
N THR A 53 1.56 20.44 -36.62
CA THR A 53 2.44 19.43 -36.03
C THR A 53 1.71 18.09 -36.05
N THR A 54 2.08 17.21 -36.96
CA THR A 54 1.63 15.81 -36.98
C THR A 54 2.51 15.01 -36.03
N THR A 55 2.04 14.75 -34.82
CA THR A 55 2.69 13.79 -33.93
C THR A 55 2.31 12.40 -34.44
N THR A 56 3.25 11.71 -35.09
CA THR A 56 3.12 10.27 -35.34
C THR A 56 3.10 9.59 -33.97
N VAL A 57 1.96 9.02 -33.58
CA VAL A 57 1.90 8.09 -32.44
C VAL A 57 2.91 6.98 -32.76
N ALA A 58 3.98 6.92 -31.98
CA ALA A 58 4.99 5.90 -32.16
C ALA A 58 4.31 4.53 -32.06
N SER A 59 4.45 3.75 -33.11
CA SER A 59 3.99 2.36 -33.25
C SER A 59 4.79 1.41 -32.34
N ALA A 60 4.95 1.76 -31.06
CA ALA A 60 5.77 1.01 -30.11
C ALA A 60 4.97 -0.03 -29.29
N CYS A 61 3.65 -0.11 -29.47
CA CYS A 61 2.85 -1.21 -28.93
C CYS A 61 3.10 -2.47 -29.78
N THR A 62 4.27 -3.08 -29.62
CA THR A 62 4.55 -4.42 -30.16
C THR A 62 3.56 -5.41 -29.57
N THR A 63 3.35 -6.57 -30.20
CA THR A 63 2.39 -7.55 -29.69
C THR A 63 2.96 -8.30 -28.47
N CYS A 64 2.60 -7.89 -27.25
CA CYS A 64 2.78 -8.74 -26.08
C CYS A 64 1.75 -9.87 -26.08
N THR A 65 2.13 -11.03 -25.56
CA THR A 65 1.20 -12.14 -25.30
C THR A 65 1.16 -12.41 -23.81
N THR A 66 0.04 -12.95 -23.31
CA THR A 66 -0.09 -13.34 -21.90
C THR A 66 0.88 -14.45 -21.50
N SER A 67 1.47 -15.16 -22.46
CA SER A 67 2.50 -16.18 -22.23
C SER A 67 3.87 -15.62 -21.84
N LEU A 68 4.05 -14.29 -21.89
CA LEU A 68 5.27 -13.63 -21.44
C LEU A 68 5.30 -13.42 -19.92
N ILE A 69 4.18 -13.63 -19.23
CA ILE A 69 4.11 -13.61 -17.77
C ILE A 69 3.97 -15.03 -17.24
N THR A 70 4.87 -15.45 -16.34
CA THR A 70 4.65 -16.64 -15.53
C THR A 70 3.77 -16.29 -14.34
N ILE A 71 2.73 -17.09 -14.11
CA ILE A 71 2.00 -17.03 -12.84
C ILE A 71 2.71 -17.97 -11.87
N VAL A 72 3.29 -17.40 -10.82
CA VAL A 72 3.87 -18.15 -9.72
C VAL A 72 2.77 -18.41 -8.70
N THR A 73 2.55 -19.67 -8.34
CA THR A 73 1.67 -20.08 -7.25
C THR A 73 2.56 -20.71 -6.18
N GLY A 74 2.75 -20.01 -5.07
CA GLY A 74 3.79 -20.24 -4.09
C GLY A 74 3.40 -21.13 -2.91
N ASN A 75 2.13 -21.23 -2.49
CA ASN A 75 1.73 -22.10 -1.36
C ASN A 75 0.20 -22.33 -1.23
N ASP A 76 -0.19 -23.24 -0.33
CA ASP A 76 -1.60 -23.58 -0.02
C ASP A 76 -2.42 -22.32 0.34
N GLY A 77 -3.36 -21.97 -0.54
CA GLY A 77 -4.23 -20.78 -0.40
C GLY A 77 -4.28 -19.89 -1.65
N ASP A 78 -3.37 -20.10 -2.59
CA ASP A 78 -3.27 -19.28 -3.80
C ASP A 78 -4.39 -19.60 -4.79
N GLU A 79 -5.20 -18.60 -5.12
CA GLU A 79 -6.09 -18.66 -6.29
C GLU A 79 -5.33 -18.10 -7.50
N THR A 80 -5.35 -18.85 -8.61
CA THR A 80 -4.81 -18.36 -9.89
C THR A 80 -5.55 -17.06 -10.25
N PRO A 81 -4.84 -15.94 -10.44
CA PRO A 81 -5.50 -14.68 -10.72
C PRO A 81 -6.22 -14.77 -12.08
N ILE A 82 -7.37 -14.14 -12.15
CA ILE A 82 -8.11 -14.01 -13.41
C ILE A 82 -7.42 -12.92 -14.22
N SER A 83 -7.03 -13.22 -15.46
CA SER A 83 -6.42 -12.25 -16.36
C SER A 83 -7.38 -11.83 -17.47
N ALA A 84 -7.34 -10.54 -17.83
CA ALA A 84 -8.10 -9.96 -18.92
C ALA A 84 -7.18 -9.11 -19.79
N LEU A 85 -7.19 -9.35 -21.10
CA LEU A 85 -6.42 -8.58 -22.07
C LEU A 85 -7.33 -7.54 -22.72
N THR A 86 -6.97 -6.27 -22.62
CA THR A 86 -7.68 -5.14 -23.21
C THR A 86 -6.72 -4.25 -23.99
N THR A 87 -7.21 -3.12 -24.50
CA THR A 87 -6.41 -2.12 -25.21
C THR A 87 -6.72 -0.76 -24.63
N ASP A 88 -5.70 0.04 -24.32
CA ASP A 88 -5.89 1.40 -23.82
C ASP A 88 -6.27 2.39 -24.92
N THR A 89 -6.44 3.66 -24.56
CA THR A 89 -6.76 4.74 -25.51
C THR A 89 -5.64 5.03 -26.50
N SER A 90 -4.42 4.58 -26.22
CA SER A 90 -3.24 4.74 -27.07
C SER A 90 -3.08 3.57 -28.06
N GLY A 91 -3.90 2.52 -27.94
CA GLY A 91 -3.81 1.32 -28.76
C GLY A 91 -2.83 0.27 -28.22
N CYS A 92 -2.29 0.45 -27.02
CA CYS A 92 -1.40 -0.51 -26.38
C CYS A 92 -2.20 -1.59 -25.65
N LEU A 93 -1.69 -2.83 -25.68
CA LEU A 93 -2.29 -3.92 -24.92
C LEU A 93 -2.12 -3.65 -23.42
N VAL A 94 -3.19 -3.86 -22.66
CA VAL A 94 -3.20 -3.81 -21.20
C VAL A 94 -3.64 -5.17 -20.68
N LEU A 95 -2.81 -5.79 -19.85
CA LEU A 95 -3.12 -7.03 -19.18
C LEU A 95 -3.48 -6.74 -17.72
N THR A 96 -4.73 -6.99 -17.37
CA THR A 96 -5.24 -6.79 -16.01
C THR A 96 -5.35 -8.13 -15.30
N TYR A 97 -4.74 -8.24 -14.12
CA TYR A 97 -4.89 -9.37 -13.21
C TYR A 97 -5.82 -8.99 -12.07
N THR A 98 -6.70 -9.92 -11.69
CA THR A 98 -7.60 -9.78 -10.53
C THR A 98 -7.37 -10.98 -9.60
N CYS A 99 -6.95 -10.75 -8.36
CA CYS A 99 -7.07 -11.74 -7.28
C CYS A 99 -8.31 -11.41 -6.48
N ALA A 100 -9.11 -12.45 -6.25
CA ALA A 100 -10.29 -12.44 -5.44
C ALA A 100 -10.58 -13.88 -5.06
N ARG A 101 -11.02 -14.13 -3.84
CA ARG A 101 -11.51 -15.46 -3.47
C ARG A 101 -12.86 -15.75 -4.10
N THR A 102 -13.20 -17.03 -4.25
CA THR A 102 -14.54 -17.46 -4.66
C THR A 102 -15.26 -18.25 -3.55
N PRO A 103 -16.29 -17.68 -2.86
CA PRO A 103 -16.85 -16.35 -3.04
C PRO A 103 -15.97 -15.23 -2.44
N VAL A 104 -16.15 -14.00 -2.93
CA VAL A 104 -15.43 -12.83 -2.42
C VAL A 104 -15.80 -12.58 -0.97
N VAL A 105 -14.79 -12.45 -0.12
CA VAL A 105 -14.95 -12.11 1.30
C VAL A 105 -14.36 -10.72 1.51
N SER A 106 -15.20 -9.71 1.79
CA SER A 106 -14.77 -8.31 1.86
C SER A 106 -13.76 -7.98 2.95
N THR A 107 -13.53 -8.89 3.90
CA THR A 107 -12.56 -8.73 5.00
C THR A 107 -11.20 -9.33 4.70
N ASP A 108 -11.08 -10.15 3.66
CA ASP A 108 -9.82 -10.82 3.35
C ASP A 108 -8.83 -9.84 2.71
N VAL A 109 -7.55 -9.96 3.02
CA VAL A 109 -6.51 -9.11 2.41
C VAL A 109 -5.91 -9.88 1.26
N VAL A 110 -5.98 -9.27 0.07
CA VAL A 110 -5.51 -9.85 -1.17
C VAL A 110 -4.30 -9.06 -1.65
N LEU A 111 -3.25 -9.75 -2.07
CA LEU A 111 -2.01 -9.18 -2.56
C LEU A 111 -1.67 -9.71 -3.97
N ILE A 112 -1.13 -8.84 -4.82
CA ILE A 112 -0.51 -9.20 -6.09
C ILE A 112 0.93 -8.68 -6.06
N THR A 113 1.91 -9.57 -6.11
CA THR A 113 3.34 -9.24 -6.11
C THR A 113 3.89 -9.36 -7.53
N TYR A 114 4.74 -8.40 -7.91
CA TYR A 114 5.38 -8.35 -9.21
C TYR A 114 6.85 -8.75 -9.11
N TYR A 115 7.31 -9.55 -10.06
CA TYR A 115 8.72 -9.87 -10.17
C TYR A 115 9.30 -9.47 -11.53
N SER A 116 10.53 -8.99 -11.46
CA SER A 116 11.38 -8.70 -12.61
C SER A 116 12.72 -9.42 -12.48
N ASP A 117 13.04 -10.27 -13.44
CA ASP A 117 14.39 -10.83 -13.64
C ASP A 117 15.46 -9.78 -13.99
N SER A 118 15.05 -8.55 -14.35
CA SER A 118 15.95 -7.44 -14.70
C SER A 118 16.35 -6.59 -13.49
N GLU A 119 15.69 -6.75 -12.35
CA GLU A 119 15.91 -5.97 -11.13
C GLU A 119 16.59 -6.80 -10.02
N THR A 120 17.17 -6.12 -9.02
CA THR A 120 17.71 -6.75 -7.81
C THR A 120 17.44 -5.85 -6.59
N PRO A 121 16.51 -6.23 -5.69
CA PRO A 121 15.79 -7.50 -5.61
C PRO A 121 14.80 -7.70 -6.77
N ASN A 122 14.51 -8.97 -7.11
CA ASN A 122 13.56 -9.30 -8.18
C ASN A 122 12.12 -8.89 -7.82
N ASP A 123 11.79 -8.74 -6.54
CA ASP A 123 10.50 -8.19 -6.09
C ASP A 123 10.51 -6.67 -6.32
N VAL A 124 9.67 -6.23 -7.26
CA VAL A 124 9.62 -4.83 -7.73
C VAL A 124 8.35 -4.10 -7.28
N GLY A 125 7.47 -4.77 -6.55
CA GLY A 125 6.29 -4.12 -5.99
C GLY A 125 5.16 -5.06 -5.61
N THR A 126 4.17 -4.51 -4.90
CA THR A 126 2.99 -5.23 -4.46
C THR A 126 1.75 -4.33 -4.49
N GLU A 127 0.65 -4.83 -5.04
CA GLU A 127 -0.68 -4.24 -4.86
C GLU A 127 -1.44 -4.99 -3.77
N SER A 128 -2.22 -4.27 -2.97
CA SER A 128 -3.06 -4.87 -1.94
C SER A 128 -4.47 -4.31 -1.94
N GLY A 129 -5.43 -5.12 -1.51
CA GLY A 129 -6.84 -4.72 -1.41
C GLY A 129 -7.62 -5.64 -0.47
N THR A 130 -8.77 -5.16 0.02
CA THR A 130 -9.68 -5.96 0.84
C THR A 130 -10.76 -6.61 -0.03
N GLY A 131 -10.86 -7.94 0.03
CA GLY A 131 -11.75 -8.81 -0.75
C GLY A 131 -11.31 -9.06 -2.18
N SER A 132 -10.81 -8.03 -2.87
CA SER A 132 -10.21 -8.15 -4.20
C SER A 132 -9.19 -7.05 -4.43
N THR A 133 -8.19 -7.33 -5.28
CA THR A 133 -7.27 -6.33 -5.80
C THR A 133 -7.00 -6.57 -7.29
N THR A 134 -6.62 -5.50 -8.00
CA THR A 134 -6.32 -5.54 -9.42
C THR A 134 -4.97 -4.92 -9.74
N ALA A 135 -4.22 -5.58 -10.60
CA ALA A 135 -2.96 -5.12 -11.16
C ALA A 135 -3.10 -4.92 -12.66
N SER A 136 -2.51 -3.86 -13.23
CA SER A 136 -2.53 -3.62 -14.68
C SER A 136 -1.10 -3.46 -15.21
N LEU A 137 -0.78 -4.24 -16.24
CA LEU A 137 0.48 -4.16 -16.97
C LEU A 137 0.24 -3.57 -18.35
N THR A 138 1.12 -2.68 -18.80
CA THR A 138 1.07 -2.10 -20.14
C THR A 138 2.13 -2.76 -21.02
N CYS A 139 1.75 -3.14 -22.23
CA CYS A 139 2.71 -3.68 -23.19
C CYS A 139 3.57 -2.56 -23.78
N VAL A 140 4.88 -2.65 -23.60
CA VAL A 140 5.87 -1.72 -24.14
C VAL A 140 6.94 -2.53 -24.85
N ASP A 141 7.22 -2.25 -26.13
CA ASP A 141 8.30 -2.87 -26.90
C ASP A 141 8.39 -4.42 -26.82
N GLY A 142 7.24 -5.08 -26.63
CA GLY A 142 7.13 -6.54 -26.62
C GLY A 142 7.31 -7.20 -25.26
N HIS A 143 7.39 -6.42 -24.18
CA HIS A 143 7.37 -6.89 -22.80
C HIS A 143 6.28 -6.17 -21.99
N TRP A 144 5.95 -6.72 -20.83
CA TRP A 144 4.94 -6.14 -19.95
C TRP A 144 5.62 -5.23 -18.94
N GLU A 145 5.12 -4.01 -18.77
CA GLU A 145 5.65 -3.06 -17.78
C GLU A 145 4.60 -2.70 -16.72
N ASN A 146 5.07 -2.48 -15.49
CA ASN A 146 4.35 -1.72 -14.47
C ASN A 146 5.22 -0.54 -14.03
N ALA A 147 4.69 0.68 -14.09
CA ALA A 147 5.40 1.90 -13.72
C ALA A 147 6.80 2.08 -14.38
N GLY A 148 6.99 1.54 -15.60
CA GLY A 148 8.24 1.61 -16.34
C GLY A 148 9.25 0.50 -16.02
N ILE A 149 8.86 -0.52 -15.27
CA ILE A 149 9.68 -1.69 -14.94
C ILE A 149 9.11 -2.91 -15.67
N GLU A 150 9.96 -3.66 -16.37
CA GLU A 150 9.59 -4.92 -17.01
C GLU A 150 9.19 -5.97 -15.98
N ILE A 151 8.01 -6.57 -16.14
CA ILE A 151 7.47 -7.63 -15.30
C ILE A 151 7.48 -8.92 -16.09
N ASN A 152 8.06 -9.98 -15.53
CA ASN A 152 8.08 -11.31 -16.13
C ASN A 152 7.33 -12.36 -15.30
N ASP A 153 7.19 -12.15 -13.99
CA ASP A 153 6.38 -13.04 -13.16
C ASP A 153 5.41 -12.26 -12.26
N ILE A 154 4.27 -12.88 -11.98
CA ILE A 154 3.28 -12.38 -11.02
C ILE A 154 2.93 -13.51 -10.06
N GLU A 155 2.92 -13.17 -8.78
CA GLU A 155 2.38 -14.01 -7.73
C GLU A 155 1.14 -13.36 -7.13
N SER A 156 0.16 -14.20 -6.84
CA SER A 156 -1.16 -13.79 -6.38
C SER A 156 -1.43 -14.48 -5.06
N PHE A 157 -1.41 -13.71 -3.97
CA PHE A 157 -1.55 -14.21 -2.62
C PHE A 157 -2.86 -13.70 -2.02
N CYS A 158 -3.87 -14.56 -1.99
CA CYS A 158 -5.17 -14.25 -1.42
C CYS A 158 -5.19 -14.77 0.05
N ILE A 159 -4.77 -13.95 1.02
CA ILE A 159 -4.77 -14.34 2.45
C ILE A 159 -6.14 -14.04 3.07
N ALA A 160 -6.77 -15.08 3.63
CA ALA A 160 -7.86 -14.89 4.58
C ALA A 160 -7.28 -14.42 5.93
N VAL A 161 -6.85 -13.15 6.01
CA VAL A 161 -6.54 -12.54 7.31
C VAL A 161 -7.88 -12.31 7.98
N LYS A 162 -8.27 -13.26 8.84
CA LYS A 162 -9.45 -13.11 9.67
C LYS A 162 -9.18 -11.97 10.65
N THR A 163 -9.55 -10.74 10.29
CA THR A 163 -9.52 -9.60 11.21
C THR A 163 -10.27 -10.03 12.47
N ALA A 164 -9.58 -9.98 13.62
CA ALA A 164 -10.15 -10.39 14.88
C ALA A 164 -11.51 -9.70 15.06
N GLU A 165 -12.56 -10.49 15.32
CA GLU A 165 -13.90 -9.97 15.54
C GLU A 165 -13.82 -8.89 16.61
N THR A 166 -14.16 -7.64 16.25
CA THR A 166 -14.19 -6.53 17.18
C THR A 166 -15.12 -6.91 18.33
N CYS A 167 -14.56 -7.06 19.52
CA CYS A 167 -15.32 -7.33 20.72
C CYS A 167 -16.13 -6.08 21.07
N VAL A 168 -17.36 -5.98 20.55
CA VAL A 168 -18.27 -4.90 20.93
C VAL A 168 -18.68 -5.13 22.38
N ALA A 169 -18.11 -4.34 23.29
CA ALA A 169 -18.53 -4.33 24.68
C ALA A 169 -19.93 -3.69 24.79
N THR A 170 -20.96 -4.53 24.88
CA THR A 170 -22.33 -4.09 25.19
C THR A 170 -22.37 -3.53 26.61
N THR A 171 -22.21 -2.21 26.75
CA THR A 171 -22.31 -1.54 28.05
C THR A 171 -23.78 -1.23 28.33
N GLY A 172 -24.35 -1.92 29.33
CA GLY A 172 -25.72 -1.69 29.79
C GLY A 172 -25.87 -0.29 30.40
N GLY A 173 -26.76 0.51 29.81
CA GLY A 173 -26.96 1.91 30.18
C GLY A 173 -27.58 2.11 31.57
N SER A 174 -27.04 3.10 32.29
CA SER A 174 -27.75 3.84 33.33
C SER A 174 -27.68 5.33 32.99
N THR A 175 -28.82 5.92 32.69
CA THR A 175 -28.95 7.29 32.21
C THR A 175 -28.81 8.27 33.38
N THR A 176 -27.70 9.01 33.44
CA THR A 176 -27.56 10.19 34.30
C THR A 176 -27.46 11.43 33.42
N THR A 177 -28.45 12.32 33.53
CA THR A 177 -28.47 13.60 32.81
C THR A 177 -27.52 14.58 33.52
N VAL A 178 -26.38 14.88 32.90
CA VAL A 178 -25.47 15.96 33.31
C VAL A 178 -25.56 17.07 32.27
N THR A 179 -25.96 18.26 32.70
CA THR A 179 -25.96 19.46 31.86
C THR A 179 -24.60 20.15 31.97
N THR A 180 -23.75 19.97 30.96
CA THR A 180 -22.47 20.67 30.82
C THR A 180 -22.64 21.83 29.85
N THR A 181 -22.31 23.05 30.28
CA THR A 181 -22.24 24.22 29.39
C THR A 181 -20.82 24.32 28.82
N THR A 182 -20.66 23.92 27.57
CA THR A 182 -19.40 24.00 26.81
C THR A 182 -19.40 25.28 25.97
N THR A 183 -18.39 26.14 26.15
CA THR A 183 -18.15 27.27 25.25
C THR A 183 -17.28 26.76 24.09
N THR A 184 -17.89 26.61 22.92
CA THR A 184 -17.22 26.14 21.70
C THR A 184 -16.69 27.33 20.92
N THR A 185 -15.37 27.52 20.90
CA THR A 185 -14.71 28.35 19.90
C THR A 185 -14.52 27.49 18.65
N THR A 186 -15.43 27.62 17.68
CA THR A 186 -15.34 26.93 16.39
C THR A 186 -14.31 27.63 15.51
N THR A 187 -13.06 27.18 15.56
CA THR A 187 -12.10 27.44 14.48
C THR A 187 -12.42 26.44 13.38
N THR A 188 -12.90 26.91 12.24
CA THR A 188 -13.21 26.12 11.06
C THR A 188 -11.92 25.68 10.36
N THR A 189 -11.11 24.83 11.01
CA THR A 189 -10.11 24.02 10.32
C THR A 189 -10.84 22.82 9.71
N THR A 190 -10.74 22.69 8.40
CA THR A 190 -11.41 21.66 7.60
C THR A 190 -11.09 20.27 8.16
N ALA A 191 -12.06 19.64 8.82
CA ALA A 191 -11.92 18.30 9.43
C ALA A 191 -11.64 17.18 8.40
N ALA A 192 -11.62 17.50 7.11
CA ALA A 192 -11.34 16.55 6.03
C ALA A 192 -9.89 16.05 6.03
N ASP A 193 -8.95 16.82 6.57
CA ASP A 193 -7.51 16.56 6.35
C ASP A 193 -6.90 15.61 7.40
N CYS A 194 -7.54 15.41 8.56
CA CYS A 194 -7.03 14.49 9.58
C CYS A 194 -7.44 13.03 9.37
N GLN A 195 -8.14 12.70 8.28
CA GLN A 195 -8.39 11.32 7.87
C GLN A 195 -7.51 10.89 6.69
N SER A 196 -6.67 11.79 6.15
CA SER A 196 -5.90 11.52 4.92
C SER A 196 -4.47 11.05 5.16
N CYS A 197 -4.06 10.80 6.41
CA CYS A 197 -2.71 10.28 6.66
C CYS A 197 -2.56 8.89 6.03
N LEU A 198 -1.48 8.72 5.26
CA LEU A 198 -1.08 7.45 4.67
C LEU A 198 -0.03 6.78 5.59
N LEU A 199 0.06 5.46 5.55
CA LEU A 199 1.15 4.72 6.22
C LEU A 199 2.53 5.23 5.78
N SER A 200 2.67 5.58 4.50
CA SER A 200 3.89 6.13 3.88
C SER A 200 4.28 7.54 4.37
N ALA A 201 3.45 8.22 5.17
CA ALA A 201 3.80 9.51 5.78
C ALA A 201 4.83 9.38 6.93
N THR A 202 5.13 8.15 7.36
CA THR A 202 6.19 7.84 8.33
C THR A 202 7.05 6.70 7.76
N THR A 203 8.36 6.84 7.82
CA THR A 203 9.32 5.81 7.40
C THR A 203 9.53 4.79 8.50
N ILE A 204 9.50 3.49 8.17
CA ILE A 204 9.97 2.44 9.08
C ILE A 204 11.48 2.33 8.89
N ILE A 205 12.26 2.64 9.94
CA ILE A 205 13.73 2.60 9.89
C ILE A 205 14.29 1.33 10.55
N SER A 206 15.56 1.03 10.29
CA SER A 206 16.25 -0.13 10.87
C SER A 206 17.71 0.16 11.15
N ILE A 207 17.94 1.02 12.15
CA ILE A 207 19.27 1.55 12.51
C ILE A 207 19.81 0.96 13.81
N SER A 208 18.93 0.45 14.68
CA SER A 208 19.29 -0.03 16.01
C SER A 208 19.57 -1.54 16.05
N ALA A 209 20.23 -2.00 17.11
CA ALA A 209 20.40 -3.42 17.36
C ALA A 209 19.08 -4.05 17.82
N GLY A 210 18.76 -5.24 17.32
CA GLY A 210 17.51 -5.92 17.67
C GLY A 210 16.29 -5.42 16.88
N THR A 211 16.49 -4.58 15.86
CA THR A 211 15.40 -4.12 15.00
C THR A 211 14.77 -5.26 14.22
N LYS A 212 13.45 -5.22 14.09
CA LYS A 212 12.63 -6.15 13.32
C LYS A 212 11.41 -5.45 12.74
N ALA A 213 10.71 -6.15 11.85
CA ALA A 213 9.41 -5.70 11.35
C ALA A 213 8.37 -5.65 12.50
N PHE A 214 7.44 -4.70 12.39
CA PHE A 214 6.22 -4.69 13.19
C PHE A 214 5.41 -5.96 12.92
N THR A 215 4.76 -6.52 13.95
CA THR A 215 3.86 -7.67 13.76
C THR A 215 2.56 -7.22 13.09
N SER A 216 2.10 -6.01 13.40
CA SER A 216 0.92 -5.40 12.79
C SER A 216 1.10 -3.89 12.70
N ASP A 217 0.62 -3.29 11.62
CA ASP A 217 0.57 -1.84 11.45
C ASP A 217 -0.68 -1.48 10.64
N THR A 218 -1.65 -0.84 11.27
CA THR A 218 -3.00 -0.65 10.71
C THR A 218 -3.46 0.79 10.86
N ILE A 219 -4.31 1.25 9.93
CA ILE A 219 -4.99 2.55 10.03
C ILE A 219 -6.49 2.31 10.23
N ASP A 220 -7.05 2.93 11.27
CA ASP A 220 -8.48 3.05 11.49
C ASP A 220 -8.95 4.47 11.10
N THR A 221 -9.91 4.56 10.19
CA THR A 221 -10.53 5.82 9.73
C THR A 221 -11.97 5.99 10.22
N SER A 222 -12.45 5.12 11.11
CA SER A 222 -13.81 5.15 11.65
C SER A 222 -14.02 6.24 12.70
N GLU A 223 -12.94 6.76 13.28
CA GLU A 223 -12.96 7.83 14.27
C GLU A 223 -12.95 9.24 13.65
N THR A 224 -12.85 10.28 14.50
CA THR A 224 -12.83 11.67 14.04
C THR A 224 -11.60 11.97 13.17
N CYS A 225 -10.43 11.45 13.57
CA CYS A 225 -9.21 11.48 12.79
C CYS A 225 -8.69 10.05 12.59
N ALA A 226 -7.89 9.83 11.55
CA ALA A 226 -7.27 8.54 11.32
C ALA A 226 -6.34 8.19 12.49
N ILE A 227 -6.40 6.94 12.92
CA ILE A 227 -5.57 6.38 13.99
C ILE A 227 -4.69 5.29 13.39
N ARG A 228 -3.38 5.39 13.56
CA ARG A 228 -2.44 4.32 13.21
C ARG A 228 -2.08 3.55 14.47
N THR A 229 -2.26 2.24 14.42
CA THR A 229 -1.87 1.33 15.51
C THR A 229 -0.77 0.40 15.03
N SER A 230 0.40 0.50 15.65
CA SER A 230 1.57 -0.32 15.33
C SER A 230 1.90 -1.23 16.51
N VAL A 231 2.01 -2.53 16.26
CA VAL A 231 2.29 -3.57 17.27
C VAL A 231 3.66 -4.15 17.01
N CYS A 232 4.51 -4.10 18.03
CA CYS A 232 5.83 -4.70 18.03
C CYS A 232 5.85 -5.83 19.05
N ASP A 233 6.00 -7.06 18.59
CA ASP A 233 6.21 -8.21 19.47
C ASP A 233 7.69 -8.54 19.61
N GLY A 234 8.03 -9.00 20.81
CA GLY A 234 9.35 -9.52 21.15
C GLY A 234 9.57 -10.93 20.62
N ASN A 235 10.83 -11.34 20.56
CA ASN A 235 11.23 -12.69 20.15
C ASN A 235 10.75 -13.79 21.11
N SER A 236 10.41 -13.41 22.34
CA SER A 236 9.79 -14.25 23.36
C SER A 236 8.86 -13.42 24.24
N ALA A 237 7.98 -14.08 25.00
CA ALA A 237 7.08 -13.41 25.94
C ALA A 237 7.80 -12.60 27.05
N ASP A 238 9.07 -12.95 27.32
CA ASP A 238 9.90 -12.29 28.33
C ASP A 238 10.90 -11.29 27.74
N SER A 239 10.94 -11.13 26.41
CA SER A 239 11.86 -10.20 25.74
C SER A 239 11.52 -8.75 26.04
N GLY A 240 12.54 -7.90 26.15
CA GLY A 240 12.33 -6.46 26.13
C GLY A 240 11.90 -6.02 24.74
N VAL A 241 10.89 -5.16 24.64
CA VAL A 241 10.38 -4.68 23.36
C VAL A 241 10.21 -3.17 23.43
N MET A 242 10.55 -2.48 22.34
CA MET A 242 10.35 -1.05 22.25
C MET A 242 9.97 -0.58 20.84
N ILE A 243 9.19 0.50 20.79
CA ILE A 243 8.95 1.28 19.58
C ILE A 243 9.56 2.65 19.80
N SER A 244 10.50 3.06 18.95
CA SER A 244 11.09 4.39 19.00
C SER A 244 10.62 5.30 17.87
N TYR A 245 10.76 6.60 18.10
CA TYR A 245 10.28 7.66 17.23
C TYR A 245 11.42 8.59 16.82
N ASN A 246 11.51 8.89 15.51
CA ASN A 246 12.45 9.87 14.95
C ASN A 246 13.90 9.65 15.45
N GLU A 247 14.45 8.46 15.20
CA GLU A 247 15.79 8.05 15.66
C GLU A 247 16.00 8.20 17.18
N ASP A 248 14.99 7.79 17.97
CA ASP A 248 14.93 7.93 19.44
C ASP A 248 14.85 9.38 19.95
N ALA A 249 14.83 10.40 19.07
CA ALA A 249 14.86 11.81 19.48
C ALA A 249 13.55 12.25 20.16
N ASP A 250 12.43 11.62 19.79
CA ASP A 250 11.09 12.01 20.22
C ASP A 250 10.44 10.98 21.16
N GLY A 251 11.27 10.15 21.79
CA GLY A 251 10.88 9.23 22.85
C GLY A 251 10.68 7.79 22.37
N VAL A 252 10.20 6.96 23.29
CA VAL A 252 10.05 5.51 23.10
C VAL A 252 8.84 4.99 23.87
N ASP A 253 8.14 4.00 23.30
CA ASP A 253 7.24 3.13 24.04
C ASP A 253 7.99 1.83 24.36
N THR A 254 7.94 1.37 25.61
CA THR A 254 8.64 0.15 26.04
C THR A 254 7.67 -0.83 26.71
N GLY A 255 7.91 -2.13 26.51
CA GLY A 255 7.14 -3.21 27.11
C GLY A 255 7.93 -4.51 27.25
N THR A 256 7.26 -5.55 27.74
CA THR A 256 7.79 -6.92 27.79
C THR A 256 6.87 -7.82 26.99
N GLY A 257 7.43 -8.61 26.08
CA GLY A 257 6.69 -9.50 25.17
C GLY A 257 5.99 -8.77 24.02
N THR A 258 5.25 -7.70 24.28
CA THR A 258 4.58 -6.88 23.24
C THR A 258 4.50 -5.41 23.67
N VAL A 259 4.55 -4.51 22.69
CA VAL A 259 4.28 -3.08 22.88
C VAL A 259 3.44 -2.57 21.69
N THR A 260 2.51 -1.66 21.97
CA THR A 260 1.62 -1.06 20.97
C THR A 260 1.78 0.44 21.02
N SER A 261 1.98 1.04 19.85
CA SER A 261 1.94 2.49 19.65
C SER A 261 0.66 2.90 18.94
N VAL A 262 0.13 4.05 19.35
CA VAL A 262 -1.01 4.70 18.71
C VAL A 262 -0.57 6.09 18.28
N LEU A 263 -0.66 6.36 16.98
CA LEU A 263 -0.42 7.66 16.38
C LEU A 263 -1.75 8.23 15.86
N ILE A 264 -1.95 9.53 16.05
CA ILE A 264 -3.16 10.25 15.61
C ILE A 264 -2.78 11.13 14.44
N CYS A 265 -3.52 11.02 13.34
CA CYS A 265 -3.38 11.90 12.20
C CYS A 265 -3.84 13.31 12.56
N ASN A 266 -2.97 14.30 12.36
CA ASN A 266 -3.31 15.70 12.59
C ASN A 266 -3.98 16.32 11.35
N SER A 267 -4.49 17.55 11.47
CA SER A 267 -5.12 18.28 10.36
C SER A 267 -4.15 18.68 9.23
N ALA A 268 -2.86 18.41 9.36
CA ALA A 268 -1.86 18.63 8.31
C ALA A 268 -1.54 17.35 7.53
N GLY A 269 -2.26 16.24 7.80
CA GLY A 269 -1.99 14.95 7.18
C GLY A 269 -0.70 14.30 7.68
N GLN A 270 -0.29 14.57 8.92
CA GLN A 270 0.90 13.99 9.54
C GLN A 270 0.53 13.15 10.77
N TRP A 271 1.26 12.05 10.98
CA TRP A 271 1.12 11.25 12.18
C TRP A 271 1.72 11.97 13.38
N THR A 272 1.00 11.97 14.51
CA THR A 272 1.45 12.61 15.74
C THR A 272 1.29 11.72 16.96
N LYS A 273 2.20 11.86 17.92
CA LYS A 273 2.13 11.27 19.26
C LYS A 273 2.34 12.38 20.27
N ASP A 274 1.40 12.55 21.20
CA ASP A 274 1.45 13.61 22.23
C ASP A 274 1.74 15.03 21.68
N GLY A 275 1.29 15.30 20.45
CA GLY A 275 1.48 16.58 19.76
C GLY A 275 2.79 16.73 18.98
N VAL A 276 3.69 15.73 19.02
CA VAL A 276 4.93 15.68 18.24
C VAL A 276 4.68 14.98 16.90
N VAL A 277 5.23 15.50 15.82
CA VAL A 277 5.13 14.90 14.48
C VAL A 277 6.10 13.73 14.37
N ILE A 278 5.59 12.57 13.96
CA ILE A 278 6.36 11.33 13.83
C ILE A 278 6.62 11.06 12.35
N THR A 279 7.86 11.27 11.94
CA THR A 279 8.33 11.01 10.58
C THR A 279 8.98 9.65 10.44
N GLU A 280 9.46 9.06 11.54
CA GLU A 280 10.09 7.73 11.54
C GLU A 280 9.67 6.90 12.75
N ILE A 281 9.53 5.59 12.56
CA ILE A 281 9.29 4.62 13.64
C ILE A 281 10.19 3.38 13.48
N GLU A 282 10.57 2.77 14.60
CA GLU A 282 11.37 1.55 14.64
C GLU A 282 10.83 0.58 15.69
N CYS A 283 10.77 -0.72 15.36
CA CYS A 283 10.39 -1.80 16.29
C CYS A 283 11.63 -2.61 16.68
N GLN A 284 11.92 -2.72 17.97
CA GLN A 284 13.11 -3.42 18.48
C GLN A 284 12.71 -4.49 19.51
N SER A 285 13.42 -5.62 19.50
CA SER A 285 13.35 -6.66 20.53
C SER A 285 14.75 -7.03 21.03
N THR A 286 14.93 -7.01 22.36
CA THR A 286 16.18 -7.35 23.06
C THR A 286 16.06 -8.65 23.83
#